data_AF-A0A2T3KUJ6-F1
#
_entry.id   AF-A0A2T3KUJ6-F1
#
_cell.length_a   1.000
_cell.length_b   1.000
_cell.length_c   1.000
_cell.angle_alpha   90.00
_cell.angle_beta   90.00
_cell.angle_gamma   90.00
#
_symmetry.space_group_name_H-M   'P 1'
#
loop_
_entity.id
_entity.type
_entity.pdbx_description
1 polymer ?
#
loop_
_entity_poly.entity_id
_entity_poly.type
_entity_poly.pdbx_seq_one_letter_code
_entity_poly.pdbx_strand_id
1 'polypeptide(L)'
;MKIILPVILLLMSASSFSSTSTIKCIYKSYSDAEGSHKVKKDLVLSFLLDSDNNKSYVLGNNGSNEVVKIVGTGHVTFLESTSSGNVMTTTITDNMKTVHSRNSVLFGKLIPSQYYGECEAM
;
A
#
# COMPACT_ATOMS: atom_id res chain seq x y z
N MET A 1 -18.84 52.40 -0.77
CA MET A 1 -19.13 51.11 -0.08
C MET A 1 -19.59 50.03 -1.06
N LYS A 2 -18.82 49.75 -2.13
CA LYS A 2 -19.17 48.74 -3.15
C LYS A 2 -18.02 47.79 -3.52
N ILE A 3 -16.80 48.05 -3.03
CA ILE A 3 -15.59 47.28 -3.41
C ILE A 3 -15.07 46.41 -2.25
N ILE A 4 -15.62 46.55 -1.03
CA ILE A 4 -15.16 45.78 0.15
C ILE A 4 -15.69 44.33 0.13
N LEU A 5 -16.87 44.10 -0.47
CA LEU A 5 -17.51 42.78 -0.52
C LEU A 5 -16.76 41.74 -1.39
N PRO A 6 -16.21 42.06 -2.59
CA PRO A 6 -15.48 41.07 -3.38
C PRO A 6 -14.10 40.71 -2.80
N VAL A 7 -13.50 41.54 -1.95
CA VAL A 7 -12.19 41.28 -1.33
C VAL A 7 -12.28 40.26 -0.19
N ILE A 8 -13.39 40.25 0.56
CA ILE A 8 -13.62 39.30 1.66
C ILE A 8 -13.90 37.88 1.15
N LEU A 9 -14.50 37.74 -0.04
CA LEU A 9 -14.81 36.44 -0.64
C LEU A 9 -13.55 35.69 -1.14
N LEU A 10 -12.46 36.41 -1.44
CA LEU A 10 -11.17 35.82 -1.86
C LEU A 10 -10.35 35.21 -0.71
N LEU A 11 -10.71 35.51 0.55
CA LEU A 11 -9.97 35.03 1.73
C LEU A 11 -10.53 33.72 2.32
N MET A 12 -11.59 33.17 1.74
CA MET A 12 -12.14 31.86 2.14
C MET A 12 -11.52 30.69 1.36
N SER A 13 -10.20 30.71 1.19
CA SER A 13 -9.45 29.52 0.78
C SER A 13 -9.52 28.52 1.94
N ALA A 14 -10.57 27.69 1.95
CA ALA A 14 -10.71 26.62 2.92
C ALA A 14 -9.51 25.69 2.78
N SER A 15 -8.69 25.62 3.84
CA SER A 15 -7.60 24.67 3.94
C SER A 15 -8.18 23.26 3.81
N SER A 16 -8.00 22.63 2.66
CA SER A 16 -8.34 21.22 2.49
C SER A 16 -7.31 20.40 3.25
N PHE A 17 -7.66 19.93 4.44
CA PHE A 17 -6.88 18.94 5.16
C PHE A 17 -7.05 17.61 4.43
N SER A 18 -6.09 17.27 3.56
CA SER A 18 -6.07 15.92 3.00
C SER A 18 -5.43 14.98 4.01
N SER A 19 -6.19 13.97 4.45
CA SER A 19 -5.74 13.01 5.46
C SER A 19 -5.18 11.77 4.77
N THR A 20 -3.96 11.91 4.23
CA THR A 20 -3.20 10.75 3.76
C THR A 20 -2.38 10.15 4.90
N SER A 21 -2.39 8.83 5.02
CA SER A 21 -1.52 8.11 5.95
C SER A 21 -0.66 7.10 5.20
N THR A 22 0.55 6.85 5.70
CA THR A 22 1.46 5.89 5.08
C THR A 22 1.76 4.75 6.04
N ILE A 23 1.65 3.52 5.56
CA ILE A 23 2.06 2.31 6.28
C ILE A 23 3.26 1.74 5.57
N LYS A 24 4.39 1.61 6.27
CA LYS A 24 5.61 1.02 5.72
C LYS A 24 5.83 -0.35 6.31
N CYS A 25 6.03 -1.34 5.45
CA CYS A 25 6.22 -2.74 5.80
C CYS A 25 7.61 -3.22 5.39
N ILE A 26 8.30 -3.90 6.30
CA ILE A 26 9.65 -4.42 6.10
C ILE A 26 9.61 -5.94 6.26
N TYR A 27 10.07 -6.65 5.24
CA TYR A 27 10.08 -8.12 5.21
C TYR A 27 11.51 -8.64 5.28
N LYS A 28 11.76 -9.56 6.21
CA LYS A 28 13.10 -10.11 6.50
C LYS A 28 13.27 -11.56 6.06
N SER A 29 12.16 -12.25 5.79
CA SER A 29 12.15 -13.62 5.32
C SER A 29 11.05 -13.83 4.28
N TYR A 30 11.20 -14.90 3.52
CA TYR A 30 10.17 -15.37 2.60
C TYR A 30 10.21 -16.88 2.48
N SER A 31 9.13 -17.45 1.99
CA SER A 31 9.05 -18.86 1.59
C SER A 31 8.67 -18.99 0.13
N ASP A 32 9.23 -19.98 -0.55
CA ASP A 32 8.95 -20.36 -1.94
C ASP A 32 8.83 -21.90 -2.06
N ALA A 33 8.95 -22.44 -3.27
CA ALA A 33 8.84 -23.89 -3.51
C ALA A 33 10.00 -24.69 -2.90
N GLU A 34 11.13 -24.03 -2.63
CA GLU A 34 12.36 -24.62 -2.12
C GLU A 34 12.46 -24.52 -0.59
N GLY A 35 11.58 -23.75 0.05
CA GLY A 35 11.45 -23.65 1.50
C GLY A 35 11.52 -22.22 2.01
N SER A 36 12.08 -22.04 3.20
CA SER A 36 12.16 -20.74 3.87
C SER A 36 13.55 -20.12 3.78
N HIS A 37 13.59 -18.84 3.47
CA HIS A 37 14.81 -18.09 3.16
C HIS A 37 14.85 -16.76 3.91
N LYS A 38 16.06 -16.28 4.17
CA LYS A 38 16.28 -14.88 4.55
C LYS A 38 16.40 -14.04 3.29
N VAL A 39 15.84 -12.84 3.33
CA VAL A 39 16.06 -11.87 2.24
C VAL A 39 17.51 -11.40 2.26
N LYS A 40 18.14 -11.27 1.08
CA LYS A 40 19.50 -10.72 0.97
C LYS A 40 19.53 -9.22 1.21
N LYS A 41 18.45 -8.54 0.81
CA LYS A 41 18.17 -7.13 1.03
C LYS A 41 16.70 -7.04 1.44
N ASP A 42 16.41 -6.22 2.45
CA ASP A 42 15.04 -6.03 2.92
C ASP A 42 14.12 -5.64 1.76
N LEU A 43 13.04 -6.40 1.61
CA LEU A 43 11.91 -5.97 0.80
C LEU A 43 11.14 -4.96 1.64
N VAL A 44 10.91 -3.77 1.08
CA VAL A 44 10.15 -2.70 1.71
C VAL A 44 8.97 -2.37 0.81
N LEU A 45 7.77 -2.38 1.37
CA LEU A 45 6.54 -1.94 0.70
C LEU A 45 5.91 -0.84 1.52
N SER A 46 5.60 0.28 0.89
CA SER A 46 4.87 1.38 1.55
C SER A 46 3.50 1.51 0.91
N PHE A 47 2.47 1.63 1.75
CA PHE A 47 1.08 1.81 1.35
C PHE A 47 0.63 3.21 1.72
N LEU A 48 0.22 3.99 0.73
CA LEU A 48 -0.41 5.30 0.92
C LEU A 48 -1.93 5.09 0.98
N LEU A 49 -2.55 5.50 2.08
CA LEU A 49 -4.00 5.45 2.27
C LEU A 49 -4.54 6.87 2.10
N ASP A 50 -5.33 7.05 1.05
CA ASP A 50 -6.07 8.27 0.79
C ASP A 50 -7.50 8.09 1.31
N SER A 51 -7.72 8.54 2.54
CA SER A 51 -9.01 8.38 3.20
C SER A 51 -10.11 9.24 2.58
N ASP A 52 -9.73 10.37 1.97
CA ASP A 52 -10.67 11.33 1.38
C ASP A 52 -11.30 10.77 0.11
N ASN A 53 -10.48 10.08 -0.71
CA ASN A 53 -10.94 9.45 -1.95
C ASN A 53 -11.25 7.96 -1.80
N ASN A 54 -11.11 7.41 -0.59
CA ASN A 54 -11.16 5.97 -0.30
C ASN A 54 -10.28 5.14 -1.25
N LYS A 55 -9.09 5.66 -1.54
CA LYS A 55 -8.10 5.01 -2.40
C LYS A 55 -6.93 4.52 -1.60
N SER A 56 -6.20 3.57 -2.15
CA SER A 56 -4.98 3.07 -1.54
C SER A 56 -3.98 2.77 -2.64
N TYR A 57 -2.70 3.01 -2.35
CA TYR A 57 -1.64 2.83 -3.34
C TYR A 57 -0.47 2.11 -2.70
N VAL A 58 0.17 1.21 -3.43
CA VAL A 58 1.50 0.71 -3.09
C VAL A 58 2.56 1.57 -3.78
N LEU A 59 3.56 2.01 -3.02
CA LEU A 59 4.67 2.82 -3.51
C LEU A 59 5.84 1.89 -3.84
N GLY A 60 6.18 1.82 -5.13
CA GLY A 60 7.34 1.08 -5.63
C GLY A 60 8.42 2.01 -6.18
N ASN A 61 9.50 1.41 -6.69
CA ASN A 61 10.61 2.17 -7.28
C ASN A 61 10.21 2.97 -8.54
N ASN A 62 9.17 2.51 -9.26
CA ASN A 62 8.72 3.12 -10.51
C ASN A 62 7.47 4.01 -10.33
N GLY A 63 7.18 4.42 -9.09
CA GLY A 63 6.00 5.20 -8.75
C GLY A 63 4.98 4.41 -7.93
N SER A 64 3.73 4.84 -7.96
CA SER A 64 2.63 4.28 -7.18
C SER A 64 1.65 3.50 -8.05
N ASN A 65 1.21 2.33 -7.58
CA ASN A 65 0.10 1.58 -8.17
C ASN A 65 -1.09 1.60 -7.23
N GLU A 66 -2.29 1.87 -7.76
CA GLU A 66 -3.52 1.76 -6.97
C GLU A 66 -3.77 0.28 -6.60
N VAL A 67 -4.17 0.05 -5.35
CA VAL A 67 -4.47 -1.28 -4.80
C VAL A 67 -5.88 -1.28 -4.20
N VAL A 68 -6.57 -2.40 -4.31
CA VAL A 68 -7.88 -2.55 -3.68
C VAL A 68 -7.69 -2.84 -2.20
N LYS A 69 -8.22 -1.99 -1.34
CA LYS A 69 -8.22 -2.16 0.12
C LYS A 69 -9.47 -2.94 0.54
N ILE A 70 -9.27 -4.07 1.22
CA ILE A 70 -10.31 -4.93 1.80
C ILE A 70 -10.11 -4.93 3.31
N VAL A 71 -11.11 -4.43 4.05
CA VAL A 71 -11.07 -4.37 5.51
C VAL A 71 -11.75 -5.60 6.09
N GLY A 72 -11.06 -6.31 6.98
CA GLY A 72 -11.61 -7.42 7.75
C GLY A 72 -11.60 -7.11 9.25
N THR A 73 -12.13 -8.03 10.06
CA THR A 73 -12.04 -7.90 11.52
C THR A 73 -10.59 -8.14 11.96
N GLY A 74 -9.94 -7.11 12.49
CA GLY A 74 -8.58 -7.19 13.02
C GLY A 74 -7.45 -7.18 11.98
N HIS A 75 -7.76 -6.86 10.72
CA HIS A 75 -6.78 -6.82 9.64
C HIS A 75 -7.28 -6.01 8.43
N VAL A 76 -6.33 -5.64 7.57
CA VAL A 76 -6.58 -5.08 6.23
C VAL A 76 -5.78 -5.87 5.19
N THR A 77 -6.37 -6.10 4.03
CA THR A 77 -5.70 -6.73 2.89
C THR A 77 -5.71 -5.78 1.69
N PHE A 78 -4.55 -5.64 1.05
CA PHE A 78 -4.38 -4.92 -0.21
C PHE A 78 -4.22 -5.91 -1.35
N LEU A 79 -4.99 -5.72 -2.42
CA LEU A 79 -4.88 -6.49 -3.66
C LEU A 79 -4.22 -5.61 -4.74
N GLU A 80 -3.04 -6.02 -5.19
CA GLU A 80 -2.32 -5.39 -6.29
C GLU A 80 -2.47 -6.25 -7.55
N SER A 81 -2.86 -5.61 -8.66
CA SER A 81 -2.78 -6.22 -10.00
C SER A 81 -1.63 -5.59 -10.77
N THR A 82 -0.68 -6.40 -11.22
CA THR A 82 0.42 -5.91 -12.05
C THR A 82 -0.03 -5.71 -13.50
N SER A 83 0.76 -4.97 -14.27
CA SER A 83 0.54 -4.80 -15.72
C SER A 83 0.56 -6.12 -16.52
N SER A 84 1.22 -7.15 -15.98
CA SER A 84 1.26 -8.49 -16.56
C SER A 84 0.09 -9.38 -16.12
N GLY A 85 -0.87 -8.85 -15.38
CA GLY A 85 -2.04 -9.58 -14.88
C GLY A 85 -1.77 -10.49 -13.67
N ASN A 86 -0.59 -10.40 -13.05
CA ASN A 86 -0.33 -11.13 -11.81
C ASN A 86 -1.05 -10.43 -10.64
N VAL A 87 -1.57 -11.21 -9.71
CA VAL A 87 -2.24 -10.69 -8.52
C VAL A 87 -1.39 -10.96 -7.28
N MET A 88 -1.12 -9.90 -6.53
CA MET A 88 -0.39 -9.94 -5.27
C MET A 88 -1.31 -9.48 -4.14
N THR A 89 -1.12 -10.06 -2.97
CA THR A 89 -1.87 -9.66 -1.77
C THR A 89 -0.92 -9.26 -0.66
N THR A 90 -1.30 -8.24 0.11
CA THR A 90 -0.60 -7.87 1.33
C THR A 90 -1.61 -7.76 2.45
N THR A 91 -1.51 -8.61 3.46
CA THR A 91 -2.40 -8.56 4.62
C THR A 91 -1.62 -8.05 5.82
N ILE A 92 -2.16 -7.03 6.49
CA ILE A 92 -1.61 -6.42 7.69
C ILE A 92 -2.62 -6.60 8.81
N THR A 93 -2.19 -7.18 9.92
CA THR A 93 -3.01 -7.33 11.14
C THR A 93 -2.95 -6.08 12.01
N ASP A 94 -3.86 -5.93 12.96
CA ASP A 94 -3.86 -4.81 13.93
C ASP A 94 -2.58 -4.76 14.78
N ASN A 95 -1.92 -5.91 14.98
CA ASN A 95 -0.62 -6.01 15.67
C ASN A 95 0.57 -5.70 14.74
N MET A 96 0.31 -5.11 13.58
CA MET A 96 1.27 -4.71 12.55
C MET A 96 2.14 -5.86 12.01
N LYS A 97 1.72 -7.12 12.18
CA LYS A 97 2.31 -8.26 11.46
C LYS A 97 1.75 -8.31 10.06
N THR A 98 2.60 -8.62 9.08
CA THR A 98 2.22 -8.62 7.67
C THR A 98 2.72 -9.85 6.91
N VAL A 99 1.91 -10.25 5.93
CA VAL A 99 2.29 -11.21 4.90
C VAL A 99 2.06 -10.57 3.53
N HIS A 100 3.08 -10.61 2.67
CA HIS A 100 2.97 -10.24 1.27
C HIS A 100 3.13 -11.47 0.38
N SER A 101 2.08 -11.84 -0.35
CA SER A 101 2.06 -13.00 -1.24
C SER A 101 2.15 -12.56 -2.69
N ARG A 102 3.07 -13.18 -3.42
CA ARG A 102 3.24 -13.02 -4.87
C ARG A 102 2.84 -14.30 -5.58
N ASN A 103 1.86 -14.19 -6.45
CA ASN A 103 1.41 -15.28 -7.34
C ASN A 103 1.85 -14.96 -8.76
N SER A 104 3.16 -14.86 -8.98
CA SER A 104 3.71 -14.43 -10.26
C SER A 104 3.74 -15.58 -11.25
N VAL A 105 3.23 -15.35 -12.46
CA VAL A 105 3.43 -16.23 -13.63
C VAL A 105 4.37 -15.52 -14.60
N LEU A 106 5.46 -16.19 -14.96
CA LEU A 106 6.43 -15.70 -15.93
C LEU A 106 6.77 -16.81 -16.92
N PHE A 107 6.58 -16.54 -18.23
CA PHE A 107 6.75 -17.55 -19.30
C PHE A 107 6.00 -18.86 -19.03
N GLY A 108 4.79 -18.78 -18.48
CA GLY A 108 3.95 -19.93 -18.15
C GLY A 108 4.37 -20.72 -16.90
N LYS A 109 5.43 -20.30 -16.21
CA LYS A 109 5.88 -20.91 -14.95
C LYS A 109 5.38 -20.11 -13.77
N LEU A 110 4.82 -20.80 -12.78
CA LEU A 110 4.47 -20.21 -11.49
C LEU A 110 5.75 -20.00 -10.67
N ILE A 111 5.94 -18.78 -10.18
CA ILE A 111 7.05 -18.38 -9.31
C ILE A 111 6.43 -17.78 -8.05
N PRO A 112 5.94 -18.62 -7.12
CA PRO A 112 5.24 -18.17 -5.94
C PRO A 112 6.25 -17.73 -4.87
N SER A 113 5.89 -16.72 -4.10
CA SER A 113 6.63 -16.40 -2.88
C SER A 113 5.72 -15.77 -1.83
N GLN A 114 6.02 -16.02 -0.56
CA GLN A 114 5.30 -15.44 0.57
C GLN A 114 6.30 -14.80 1.52
N TYR A 115 6.25 -13.47 1.64
CA TYR A 115 7.13 -12.67 2.49
C TYR A 115 6.48 -12.43 3.85
N TYR A 116 7.28 -12.51 4.91
CA TYR A 116 6.85 -12.29 6.29
C TYR A 116 7.58 -11.11 6.90
N GLY A 117 6.83 -10.25 7.58
CA GLY A 117 7.37 -8.98 8.06
C GLY A 117 6.50 -8.28 9.08
N GLU A 118 6.89 -7.03 9.33
CA GLU A 118 6.22 -6.12 10.26
C GLU A 118 6.07 -4.75 9.60
N CYS A 119 5.04 -4.01 9.99
CA CYS A 119 4.76 -2.68 9.49
C CYS A 119 4.84 -1.62 10.59
N GLU A 120 4.98 -0.38 10.17
CA GLU A 120 4.94 0.82 11.01
C GLU A 120 4.07 1.88 10.32
N ALA A 121 3.25 2.59 11.09
CA ALA A 121 2.59 3.81 10.61
C ALA A 121 3.63 4.94 10.59
N MET A 122 3.66 5.70 9.51
CA MET A 122 4.57 6.84 9.32
C MET A 122 3.87 8.17 9.52
#